data_AF-A0A257SFP1-F1
#
_entry.id   AF-A0A257SFP1-F1
#
_cell.length_a   1.000
_cell.length_b   1.000
_cell.length_c   1.000
_cell.angle_alpha   90.00
_cell.angle_beta   90.00
_cell.angle_gamma   90.00
#
_symmetry.space_group_name_H-M   'P 1'
#
loop_
_entity.id
_entity.type
_entity.pdbx_description
1 polymer ?
#
loop_
_entity_poly.entity_id
_entity_poly.type
_entity_poly.pdbx_seq_one_letter_code
_entity_poly.pdbx_strand_id
1 'polypeptide(L)'
;TGTTVWLVGHVTKEGAIAGPRVLEHMVDTVLYFEGEAGSPYRIVRAIKNRFGAANELGVFQMHEEGLSEVANPSQLFLSQHDRPVAGSVVLATQEGTRPLLVEVQALVTPSPLANPRRVAIGLDPNRLSLLLAILHRHGGSVFFDQDVFVNIAGGIKVNEPAADLAVALALLSSFRNKPLEGRRVVFGELGLAGEVRAVAGTEARVREAIKLGFKGAILPRGDKISSTATFKLRPAARLGDAITAAFDGG
;
A
#
# COMPACT_ATOMS: atom_id res chain seq x y z
N THR A 1 38.24 -2.24 -18.80
CA THR A 1 38.17 -3.60 -18.24
C THR A 1 36.76 -4.19 -18.21
N GLY A 2 35.67 -3.40 -18.34
CA GLY A 2 34.30 -3.95 -18.40
C GLY A 2 33.85 -4.65 -17.11
N THR A 3 34.49 -4.32 -15.98
CA THR A 3 34.35 -5.02 -14.71
C THR A 3 33.18 -4.44 -13.89
N THR A 4 32.31 -5.31 -13.38
CA THR A 4 31.29 -4.94 -12.40
C THR A 4 31.89 -4.94 -10.99
N VAL A 5 31.64 -3.89 -10.21
CA VAL A 5 32.11 -3.76 -8.83
C VAL A 5 30.92 -3.66 -7.87
N TRP A 6 30.95 -4.48 -6.82
CA TRP A 6 29.98 -4.42 -5.72
C TRP A 6 30.64 -3.80 -4.49
N LEU A 7 29.93 -2.84 -3.87
CA LEU A 7 30.34 -2.21 -2.63
C LEU A 7 29.30 -2.52 -1.56
N VAL A 8 29.74 -3.08 -0.43
CA VAL A 8 28.87 -3.42 0.70
C VAL A 8 29.05 -2.38 1.80
N GLY A 9 27.98 -1.66 2.11
CA GLY A 9 27.95 -0.65 3.15
C GLY A 9 27.03 -1.04 4.29
N HIS A 10 27.58 -1.27 5.49
CA HIS A 10 26.79 -1.53 6.68
C HIS A 10 26.28 -0.22 7.30
N VAL A 11 24.98 -0.17 7.63
CA VAL A 11 24.37 0.98 8.32
C VAL A 11 24.53 0.76 9.82
N THR A 12 25.28 1.64 10.49
CA THR A 12 25.48 1.63 11.95
C THR A 12 24.58 2.66 12.63
N LYS A 13 24.39 2.53 13.95
CA LYS A 13 23.47 3.37 14.76
C LYS A 13 23.83 4.88 14.76
N GLU A 14 25.07 5.23 14.45
CA GLU A 14 25.58 6.61 14.38
C GLU A 14 25.69 7.05 12.92
N GLY A 15 24.55 7.24 12.27
CA GLY A 15 24.45 7.46 10.82
C GLY A 15 24.98 8.80 10.27
N ALA A 16 26.00 9.42 10.87
CA ALA A 16 26.28 10.83 10.64
C ALA A 16 27.47 11.20 9.75
N ILE A 17 28.63 10.51 9.68
CA ILE A 17 29.83 11.24 9.18
C ILE A 17 30.68 10.55 8.10
N ALA A 18 30.60 9.23 7.88
CA ALA A 18 31.34 8.59 6.76
C ALA A 18 30.76 7.22 6.39
N GLY A 19 29.45 7.18 6.10
CA GLY A 19 28.72 5.92 5.87
C GLY A 19 28.41 5.62 4.39
N PRO A 20 27.68 4.51 4.13
CA PRO A 20 27.22 4.10 2.80
C PRO A 20 26.43 5.20 2.08
N ARG A 21 25.73 6.04 2.85
CA ARG A 21 24.94 7.17 2.36
C ARG A 21 25.74 8.23 1.60
N VAL A 22 27.03 8.42 1.94
CA VAL A 22 27.90 9.34 1.20
C VAL A 22 28.19 8.81 -0.19
N LEU A 23 28.22 7.49 -0.38
CA LEU A 23 28.50 6.88 -1.68
C LEU A 23 27.28 6.90 -2.61
N GLU A 24 26.06 7.09 -2.10
CA GLU A 24 24.83 6.98 -2.90
C GLU A 24 24.79 7.91 -4.11
N HIS A 25 25.31 9.12 -3.96
CA HIS A 25 25.37 10.08 -5.07
C HIS A 25 26.50 9.77 -6.06
N MET A 26 27.54 9.05 -5.63
CA MET A 26 28.76 8.74 -6.40
C MET A 26 28.70 7.41 -7.17
N VAL A 27 27.79 6.50 -6.83
CA VAL A 27 27.65 5.18 -7.49
C VAL A 27 26.56 5.17 -8.56
N ASP A 28 26.61 4.20 -9.47
CA ASP A 28 25.60 4.05 -10.53
C ASP A 28 24.30 3.40 -10.04
N THR A 29 24.39 2.48 -9.08
CA THR A 29 23.24 1.76 -8.51
C THR A 29 23.35 1.73 -6.98
N VAL A 30 22.24 2.01 -6.30
CA VAL A 30 22.10 1.96 -4.84
C VAL A 30 20.99 0.98 -4.50
N LEU A 31 21.33 -0.05 -3.76
CA LEU A 31 20.40 -1.06 -3.25
C LEU A 31 20.40 -1.01 -1.73
N TYR A 32 19.21 -0.95 -1.13
CA TYR A 32 19.01 -1.11 0.30
C TYR A 32 18.50 -2.52 0.58
N PHE A 33 19.12 -3.20 1.54
CA PHE A 33 18.64 -4.48 2.05
C PHE A 33 18.05 -4.29 3.43
N GLU A 34 16.73 -4.39 3.50
CA GLU A 34 15.93 -4.06 4.68
C GLU A 34 15.22 -5.32 5.20
N GLY A 35 15.07 -5.41 6.51
CA GLY A 35 14.32 -6.48 7.15
C GLY A 35 13.79 -5.98 8.49
N GLU A 36 12.51 -6.19 8.74
CA GLU A 36 11.92 -5.92 10.04
C GLU A 36 12.37 -7.00 11.05
N ALA A 37 12.61 -6.58 12.29
CA ALA A 37 13.02 -7.49 13.35
C ALA A 37 11.93 -8.56 13.57
N GLY A 38 12.29 -9.84 13.48
CA GLY A 38 11.36 -10.96 13.61
C GLY A 38 10.68 -11.41 12.32
N SER A 39 10.79 -10.65 11.23
CA SER A 39 10.33 -11.12 9.91
C SER A 39 11.36 -12.08 9.30
N PRO A 40 10.96 -13.26 8.78
CA PRO A 40 11.86 -14.11 7.99
C PRO A 40 12.16 -13.51 6.61
N TYR A 41 11.41 -12.47 6.22
CA TYR A 41 11.55 -11.82 4.93
C TYR A 41 12.59 -10.71 4.96
N ARG A 42 13.25 -10.54 3.82
CA ARG A 42 14.19 -9.46 3.54
C ARG A 42 13.83 -8.83 2.22
N ILE A 43 13.87 -7.52 2.18
CA ILE A 43 13.48 -6.71 1.03
C ILE A 43 14.73 -6.04 0.49
N VAL A 44 15.06 -6.29 -0.77
CA VAL A 44 16.04 -5.50 -1.52
C VAL A 44 15.28 -4.42 -2.29
N ARG A 45 15.62 -3.15 -2.06
CA ARG A 45 15.02 -2.01 -2.77
C ARG A 45 16.07 -1.23 -3.52
N ALA A 46 15.86 -1.01 -4.82
CA ALA A 46 16.73 -0.15 -5.61
C ALA A 46 16.34 1.31 -5.41
N ILE A 47 17.15 2.11 -4.70
CA ILE A 47 16.88 3.55 -4.52
C ILE A 47 17.39 4.37 -5.71
N LYS A 48 18.47 3.90 -6.35
CA LYS A 48 19.06 4.49 -7.55
C LYS A 48 19.45 3.36 -8.48
N ASN A 49 19.13 3.47 -9.76
CA ASN A 49 19.54 2.50 -10.76
C ASN A 49 19.74 3.22 -12.09
N ARG A 50 20.98 3.41 -12.54
CA ARG A 50 21.28 4.03 -13.84
C ARG A 50 21.09 3.08 -15.03
N PHE A 51 20.87 1.79 -14.77
CA PHE A 51 20.77 0.73 -15.78
C PHE A 51 19.39 0.07 -15.82
N GLY A 52 18.42 0.56 -15.06
CA GLY A 52 17.09 -0.03 -14.95
C GLY A 52 16.14 0.88 -14.17
N ALA A 53 14.98 0.36 -13.75
CA ALA A 53 14.06 1.17 -12.97
C ALA A 53 14.59 1.40 -11.55
N ALA A 54 14.44 2.64 -11.08
CA ALA A 54 14.52 2.94 -9.66
C ALA A 54 13.25 2.46 -8.96
N ASN A 55 13.36 2.21 -7.66
CA ASN A 55 12.33 1.67 -6.79
C ASN A 55 11.84 0.26 -7.17
N GLU A 56 12.68 -0.57 -7.79
CA GLU A 56 12.39 -2.00 -7.89
C GLU A 56 12.57 -2.69 -6.54
N LEU A 57 11.76 -3.71 -6.29
CA LEU A 57 11.71 -4.42 -5.03
C LEU A 57 11.85 -5.92 -5.26
N GLY A 58 12.87 -6.53 -4.67
CA GLY A 58 13.05 -7.98 -4.55
C GLY A 58 12.70 -8.43 -3.13
N VAL A 59 11.88 -9.47 -3.00
CA VAL A 59 11.58 -10.07 -1.69
C VAL A 59 12.27 -11.42 -1.62
N PHE A 60 12.96 -11.64 -0.52
CA PHE A 60 13.68 -12.87 -0.23
C PHE A 60 13.23 -13.39 1.14
N GLN A 61 13.24 -14.70 1.30
CA GLN A 61 13.02 -15.37 2.58
C GLN A 61 14.35 -15.97 3.03
N MET A 62 14.72 -15.75 4.29
CA MET A 62 15.89 -16.38 4.89
C MET A 62 15.49 -17.78 5.39
N HIS A 63 16.06 -18.80 4.76
CA HIS A 63 16.00 -20.20 5.18
C HIS A 63 17.33 -20.61 5.82
N GLU A 64 17.39 -21.83 6.38
CA GLU A 64 18.63 -22.37 6.97
C GLU A 64 19.79 -22.43 5.95
N GLU A 65 19.47 -22.68 4.68
CA GLU A 65 20.44 -22.75 3.58
C GLU A 65 20.82 -21.38 2.98
N GLY A 66 20.13 -20.30 3.38
CA GLY A 66 20.38 -18.94 2.89
C GLY A 66 19.13 -18.23 2.36
N LEU A 67 19.33 -17.22 1.51
CA LEU A 67 18.24 -16.42 0.94
C LEU A 67 17.64 -17.10 -0.30
N SER A 68 16.33 -17.33 -0.29
CA SER A 68 15.58 -17.74 -1.48
C SER A 68 14.65 -16.62 -1.96
N GLU A 69 14.55 -16.44 -3.27
CA GLU A 69 13.64 -15.47 -3.86
C GLU A 69 12.17 -15.87 -3.60
N VAL A 70 11.36 -14.89 -3.21
CA VAL A 70 9.91 -15.04 -3.15
C VAL A 70 9.32 -14.61 -4.49
N ALA A 71 8.95 -15.58 -5.31
CA ALA A 71 8.42 -15.32 -6.66
C ALA A 71 7.13 -14.48 -6.67
N ASN A 72 6.31 -14.57 -5.61
CA ASN A 72 5.02 -13.90 -5.55
C ASN A 72 4.83 -13.13 -4.22
N PRO A 73 5.51 -11.99 -4.06
CA PRO A 73 5.58 -11.28 -2.78
C PRO A 73 4.22 -10.80 -2.28
N SER A 74 3.29 -10.49 -3.19
CA SER A 74 1.93 -10.11 -2.80
C SER A 74 1.18 -11.18 -2.03
N GLN A 75 1.46 -12.48 -2.21
CA GLN A 75 0.84 -13.51 -1.37
C GLN A 75 1.30 -13.44 0.10
N LEU A 76 2.50 -12.89 0.35
CA LEU A 76 3.01 -12.70 1.71
C LEU A 76 2.38 -11.52 2.42
N PHE A 77 1.99 -10.48 1.67
CA PHE A 77 1.46 -9.23 2.20
C PHE A 77 -0.07 -9.22 2.29
N LEU A 78 -0.72 -10.32 1.92
CA LEU A 78 -2.15 -10.53 2.05
C LEU A 78 -2.39 -11.49 3.21
N SER A 79 -3.15 -11.06 4.21
CA SER A 79 -3.55 -11.94 5.31
C SER A 79 -4.48 -13.02 4.79
N GLN A 80 -4.31 -14.23 5.33
CA GLN A 80 -5.18 -15.37 5.03
C GLN A 80 -6.40 -15.35 5.94
N HIS A 81 -7.23 -14.32 5.82
CA HIS A 81 -8.52 -14.32 6.52
C HIS A 81 -9.47 -15.29 5.81
N ASP A 82 -10.04 -16.25 6.55
CA ASP A 82 -11.04 -17.18 6.01
C ASP A 82 -12.31 -16.47 5.52
N ARG A 83 -12.57 -15.27 6.06
CA ARG A 83 -13.75 -14.44 5.76
C ARG A 83 -13.34 -12.96 5.67
N PRO A 84 -14.10 -12.12 4.94
CA PRO A 84 -13.87 -10.68 4.96
C PRO A 84 -13.93 -10.10 6.38
N VAL A 85 -12.94 -9.29 6.76
CA VAL A 85 -12.81 -8.66 8.08
C VAL A 85 -12.96 -7.15 7.96
N ALA A 86 -13.67 -6.53 8.92
CA ALA A 86 -13.83 -5.09 8.98
C ALA A 86 -12.48 -4.40 9.22
N GLY A 87 -12.25 -3.28 8.53
CA GLY A 87 -10.99 -2.56 8.62
C GLY A 87 -9.86 -3.12 7.76
N SER A 88 -10.10 -4.18 6.98
CA SER A 88 -9.09 -4.76 6.08
C SER A 88 -9.45 -4.50 4.61
N VAL A 89 -8.56 -3.83 3.89
CA VAL A 89 -8.70 -3.52 2.46
C VAL A 89 -7.41 -3.84 1.72
N VAL A 90 -7.51 -4.50 0.57
CA VAL A 90 -6.33 -4.77 -0.26
C VAL A 90 -6.08 -3.58 -1.19
N LEU A 91 -4.95 -2.92 -1.00
CA LEU A 91 -4.43 -1.89 -1.90
C LEU A 91 -3.65 -2.53 -3.04
N ALA A 92 -3.92 -2.11 -4.27
CA ALA A 92 -2.99 -2.33 -5.38
C ALA A 92 -2.09 -1.10 -5.52
N THR A 93 -0.87 -1.16 -4.97
CA THR A 93 0.14 -0.08 -5.04
C THR A 93 1.10 -0.31 -6.21
N GLN A 94 1.84 0.72 -6.62
CA GLN A 94 3.01 0.57 -7.49
C GLN A 94 4.28 0.94 -6.75
N GLU A 95 5.30 0.11 -6.92
CA GLU A 95 6.65 0.34 -6.44
C GLU A 95 7.58 0.36 -7.66
N GLY A 96 7.99 1.57 -8.06
CA GLY A 96 8.59 1.79 -9.37
C GLY A 96 7.62 1.41 -10.49
N THR A 97 8.00 0.44 -11.32
CA THR A 97 7.14 -0.10 -12.41
C THR A 97 6.31 -1.30 -11.98
N ARG A 98 6.60 -1.90 -10.81
CA ARG A 98 6.02 -3.18 -10.39
C ARG A 98 4.73 -2.94 -9.60
N PRO A 99 3.58 -3.51 -10.03
CA PRO A 99 2.40 -3.55 -9.20
C PRO A 99 2.62 -4.50 -8.01
N LEU A 100 2.19 -4.08 -6.83
CA LEU A 100 2.23 -4.88 -5.60
C LEU A 100 0.89 -4.77 -4.89
N LEU A 101 0.31 -5.90 -4.51
CA LEU A 101 -0.85 -5.92 -3.62
C LEU A 101 -0.40 -5.99 -2.16
N VAL A 102 -0.93 -5.08 -1.34
CA VAL A 102 -0.64 -4.97 0.09
C VAL A 102 -1.94 -4.77 0.86
N GLU A 103 -2.04 -5.36 2.05
CA GLU A 103 -3.20 -5.13 2.91
C GLU A 103 -3.05 -3.84 3.72
N VAL A 104 -4.07 -3.01 3.67
CA VAL A 104 -4.27 -1.84 4.52
C VAL A 104 -5.21 -2.25 5.64
N GLN A 105 -4.73 -2.14 6.87
CA GLN A 105 -5.47 -2.45 8.08
C GLN A 105 -5.79 -1.16 8.83
N ALA A 106 -7.03 -1.05 9.28
CA ALA A 106 -7.52 0.06 10.07
C ALA A 106 -8.27 -0.46 11.30
N LEU A 107 -7.99 0.15 12.44
CA LEU A 107 -8.72 -0.05 13.68
C LEU A 107 -9.21 1.32 14.17
N VAL A 108 -10.53 1.46 14.25
CA VAL A 108 -11.20 2.66 14.73
C VAL A 108 -12.01 2.27 15.97
N THR A 109 -11.79 2.97 17.07
CA THR A 109 -12.42 2.68 18.36
C THR A 109 -12.73 3.97 19.12
N PRO A 110 -13.78 4.02 19.95
CA PRO A 110 -14.05 5.18 20.78
C PRO A 110 -12.84 5.55 21.65
N SER A 111 -12.50 6.83 21.70
CA SER A 111 -11.38 7.33 22.50
C SER A 111 -11.85 7.81 23.86
N PRO A 112 -11.19 7.43 24.97
CA PRO A 112 -11.43 8.04 26.27
C PRO A 112 -10.69 9.38 26.45
N LEU A 113 -9.89 9.81 25.47
CA LEU A 113 -9.00 10.97 25.57
C LEU A 113 -9.67 12.22 24.97
N ALA A 114 -9.35 13.40 25.51
CA ALA A 114 -9.76 14.68 24.92
C ALA A 114 -9.16 14.91 23.51
N ASN A 115 -7.98 14.34 23.27
CA ASN A 115 -7.33 14.31 21.96
C ASN A 115 -7.11 12.85 21.55
N PRO A 116 -7.94 12.30 20.64
CA PRO A 116 -7.78 10.92 20.22
C PRO A 116 -6.47 10.63 19.51
N ARG A 117 -6.01 9.40 19.66
CA ARG A 117 -4.79 8.90 19.04
C ARG A 117 -5.00 8.71 17.55
N ARG A 118 -4.00 9.12 16.76
CA ARG A 118 -3.95 8.90 15.31
C ARG A 118 -2.59 8.34 14.97
N VAL A 119 -2.54 7.05 14.68
CA VAL A 119 -1.29 6.31 14.48
C VAL A 119 -1.29 5.73 13.07
N ALA A 120 -0.21 5.97 12.32
CA ALA A 120 -0.01 5.43 10.99
C ALA A 120 1.33 4.68 10.93
N ILE A 121 1.29 3.42 10.54
CA ILE A 121 2.47 2.57 10.33
C ILE A 121 2.49 2.21 8.84
N GLY A 122 3.60 2.52 8.16
CA GLY A 122 3.74 2.32 6.70
C GLY A 122 3.06 3.39 5.84
N LEU A 123 2.45 4.41 6.44
CA LEU A 123 1.81 5.56 5.78
C LEU A 123 2.25 6.87 6.45
N ASP A 124 2.29 7.98 5.70
CA ASP A 124 2.52 9.33 6.24
C ASP A 124 1.39 9.77 7.20
N PRO A 125 1.68 10.13 8.46
CA PRO A 125 0.68 10.64 9.42
C PRO A 125 -0.06 11.90 8.96
N ASN A 126 0.57 12.78 8.17
CA ASN A 126 -0.10 13.96 7.62
C ASN A 126 -1.16 13.57 6.59
N ARG A 127 -0.84 12.56 5.78
CA ARG A 127 -1.78 12.00 4.82
C ARG A 127 -2.97 11.34 5.51
N LEU A 128 -2.76 10.61 6.60
CA LEU A 128 -3.85 10.11 7.44
C LEU A 128 -4.77 11.25 7.92
N SER A 129 -4.19 12.36 8.37
CA SER A 129 -4.96 13.52 8.84
C SER A 129 -5.82 14.15 7.72
N LEU A 130 -5.29 14.26 6.50
CA LEU A 130 -6.05 14.73 5.34
C LEU A 130 -7.20 13.79 4.98
N LEU A 131 -6.96 12.48 4.98
CA LEU A 131 -7.97 11.47 4.67
C LEU A 131 -9.12 11.48 5.67
N LEU A 132 -8.83 11.66 6.96
CA LEU A 132 -9.87 11.82 7.99
C LEU A 132 -10.72 13.08 7.74
N ALA A 133 -10.10 14.20 7.32
CA ALA A 133 -10.83 15.41 6.98
C ALA A 133 -11.73 15.23 5.74
N ILE A 134 -11.24 14.53 4.70
CA ILE A 134 -12.03 14.19 3.50
C ILE A 134 -13.20 13.29 3.87
N LEU A 135 -12.98 12.23 4.66
CA LEU A 135 -14.02 11.31 5.13
C LEU A 135 -15.10 12.03 5.94
N HIS A 136 -14.70 12.99 6.78
CA HIS A 136 -15.65 13.81 7.53
C HIS A 136 -16.49 14.69 6.61
N ARG A 137 -15.86 15.44 5.69
CA ARG A 137 -16.55 16.40 4.83
C ARG A 137 -17.40 15.76 3.74
N HIS A 138 -16.90 14.68 3.12
CA HIS A 138 -17.48 14.09 1.91
C HIS A 138 -18.01 12.67 2.10
N GLY A 139 -17.53 11.96 3.13
CA GLY A 139 -18.00 10.61 3.50
C GLY A 139 -19.03 10.59 4.64
N GLY A 140 -19.35 11.76 5.22
CA GLY A 140 -20.34 11.91 6.29
C GLY A 140 -20.02 11.15 7.57
N SER A 141 -18.74 10.80 7.80
CA SER A 141 -18.32 9.97 8.93
C SER A 141 -17.43 10.77 9.88
N VAL A 142 -17.82 10.85 11.14
CA VAL A 142 -17.16 11.68 12.16
C VAL A 142 -16.19 10.81 12.94
N PHE A 143 -14.90 11.16 12.92
CA PHE A 143 -13.82 10.47 13.66
C PHE A 143 -13.26 11.33 14.80
N PHE A 144 -13.96 12.40 15.18
CA PHE A 144 -13.46 13.39 16.14
C PHE A 144 -13.21 12.78 17.52
N ASP A 145 -14.01 11.81 17.94
CA ASP A 145 -13.98 11.13 19.24
C ASP A 145 -13.44 9.68 19.14
N GLN A 146 -12.75 9.35 18.03
CA GLN A 146 -12.27 8.00 17.75
C GLN A 146 -10.75 7.96 17.76
N ASP A 147 -10.18 6.97 18.45
CA ASP A 147 -8.79 6.57 18.22
C ASP A 147 -8.72 5.85 16.87
N VAL A 148 -7.73 6.21 16.07
CA VAL A 148 -7.52 5.70 14.72
C VAL A 148 -6.12 5.13 14.59
N PHE A 149 -6.04 3.87 14.20
CA PHE A 149 -4.80 3.18 13.90
C PHE A 149 -4.86 2.67 12.47
N VAL A 150 -3.83 2.96 11.68
CA VAL A 150 -3.65 2.45 10.32
C VAL A 150 -2.31 1.74 10.23
N ASN A 151 -2.31 0.54 9.65
CA ASN A 151 -1.12 -0.28 9.43
C ASN A 151 -1.11 -0.81 8.00
N ILE A 152 0.01 -0.62 7.30
CA ILE A 152 0.27 -1.32 6.04
C ILE A 152 0.95 -2.65 6.38
N ALA A 153 0.28 -3.76 6.06
CA ALA A 153 0.78 -5.09 6.37
C ALA A 153 2.12 -5.39 5.67
N GLY A 154 2.94 -6.23 6.31
CA GLY A 154 4.21 -6.67 5.76
C GLY A 154 5.39 -5.71 5.93
N GLY A 155 5.26 -4.69 6.78
CA GLY A 155 6.33 -3.73 7.06
C GLY A 155 6.65 -2.80 5.88
N ILE A 156 5.76 -2.74 4.89
CA ILE A 156 5.95 -1.94 3.68
C ILE A 156 5.58 -0.49 3.96
N LYS A 157 6.44 0.42 3.50
CA LYS A 157 6.12 1.85 3.43
C LYS A 157 5.51 2.15 2.07
N VAL A 158 4.28 2.64 2.06
CA VAL A 158 3.57 3.06 0.86
C VAL A 158 3.66 4.59 0.76
N ASN A 159 4.34 5.07 -0.28
CA ASN A 159 4.46 6.48 -0.58
C ASN A 159 3.88 6.80 -1.96
N GLU A 160 2.58 6.57 -2.12
CA GLU A 160 1.88 6.76 -3.39
C GLU A 160 0.46 7.34 -3.20
N PRO A 161 0.01 8.32 -4.00
CA PRO A 161 -1.38 8.81 -4.03
C PRO A 161 -2.45 7.72 -4.17
N ALA A 162 -2.16 6.63 -4.89
CA ALA A 162 -3.09 5.53 -5.09
C ALA A 162 -3.56 4.82 -3.80
N ALA A 163 -2.85 5.00 -2.69
CA ALA A 163 -3.19 4.43 -1.39
C ALA A 163 -4.42 5.09 -0.74
N ASP A 164 -4.70 6.33 -1.09
CA ASP A 164 -5.65 7.20 -0.39
C ASP A 164 -7.05 6.56 -0.30
N LEU A 165 -7.57 6.05 -1.42
CA LEU A 165 -8.89 5.43 -1.46
C LEU A 165 -8.94 4.13 -0.64
N ALA A 166 -7.88 3.31 -0.67
CA ALA A 166 -7.83 2.07 0.10
C ALA A 166 -7.81 2.34 1.61
N VAL A 167 -7.02 3.32 2.05
CA VAL A 167 -6.97 3.77 3.45
C VAL A 167 -8.32 4.33 3.89
N ALA A 168 -8.95 5.17 3.08
CA ALA A 168 -10.25 5.75 3.39
C ALA A 168 -11.34 4.67 3.56
N LEU A 169 -11.37 3.67 2.66
CA LEU A 169 -12.32 2.56 2.76
C LEU A 169 -12.00 1.61 3.92
N ALA A 170 -10.73 1.40 4.27
CA ALA A 170 -10.35 0.63 5.46
C ALA A 170 -10.84 1.31 6.75
N LEU A 171 -10.62 2.62 6.88
CA LEU A 171 -11.11 3.42 8.02
C LEU A 171 -12.63 3.34 8.15
N LEU A 172 -13.36 3.53 7.05
CA LEU A 172 -14.82 3.41 7.03
C LEU A 172 -15.30 1.99 7.35
N SER A 173 -14.62 0.98 6.81
CA SER A 173 -14.95 -0.42 7.08
C SER A 173 -14.83 -0.74 8.57
N SER A 174 -13.74 -0.27 9.21
CA SER A 174 -13.52 -0.42 10.65
C SER A 174 -14.58 0.34 11.46
N PHE A 175 -14.79 1.64 11.15
CA PHE A 175 -15.74 2.50 11.83
C PHE A 175 -17.19 1.99 11.76
N ARG A 176 -17.60 1.43 10.62
CA ARG A 176 -18.94 0.86 10.42
C ARG A 176 -19.05 -0.60 10.87
N ASN A 177 -17.95 -1.21 11.31
CA ASN A 177 -17.82 -2.64 11.57
C ASN A 177 -18.40 -3.49 10.41
N LYS A 178 -18.12 -3.08 9.17
CA LYS A 178 -18.65 -3.72 7.95
C LYS A 178 -17.48 -4.04 7.02
N PRO A 179 -17.17 -5.32 6.76
CA PRO A 179 -16.09 -5.69 5.86
C PRO A 179 -16.41 -5.30 4.41
N LEU A 180 -15.37 -5.08 3.60
CA LEU A 180 -15.54 -4.98 2.15
C LEU A 180 -15.94 -6.35 1.60
N GLU A 181 -17.05 -6.40 0.88
CA GLU A 181 -17.53 -7.66 0.32
C GLU A 181 -16.71 -8.10 -0.88
N GLY A 182 -16.39 -9.40 -0.93
CA GLY A 182 -15.67 -10.02 -2.03
C GLY A 182 -14.18 -9.68 -2.07
N ARG A 183 -13.41 -10.56 -2.71
CA ARG A 183 -11.96 -10.42 -2.86
C ARG A 183 -11.65 -9.36 -3.93
N ARG A 184 -11.62 -8.08 -3.53
CA ARG A 184 -11.44 -6.91 -4.41
C ARG A 184 -10.21 -6.12 -4.01
N VAL A 185 -9.53 -5.53 -5.00
CA VAL A 185 -8.47 -4.55 -4.76
C VAL A 185 -9.03 -3.13 -4.82
N VAL A 186 -8.39 -2.19 -4.14
CA VAL A 186 -8.75 -0.78 -4.15
C VAL A 186 -7.51 0.05 -4.47
N PHE A 187 -7.65 1.07 -5.30
CA PHE A 187 -6.62 2.08 -5.50
C PHE A 187 -7.24 3.36 -6.06
N GLY A 188 -6.60 4.50 -5.81
CA GLY A 188 -7.04 5.81 -6.31
C GLY A 188 -6.61 6.92 -5.37
N GLU A 189 -6.31 8.08 -5.95
CA GLU A 189 -5.99 9.29 -5.20
C GLU A 189 -7.29 9.99 -4.78
N LEU A 190 -7.33 10.49 -3.55
CA LEU A 190 -8.47 11.29 -3.08
C LEU A 190 -8.10 12.77 -3.06
N GLY A 191 -8.81 13.55 -3.87
CA GLY A 191 -8.73 15.00 -3.79
C GLY A 191 -9.47 15.55 -2.57
N LEU A 192 -9.07 16.74 -2.14
CA LEU A 192 -9.69 17.44 -0.99
C LEU A 192 -11.17 17.80 -1.26
N ALA A 193 -11.61 17.85 -2.51
CA ALA A 193 -13.01 18.05 -2.89
C ALA A 193 -13.82 16.73 -2.99
N GLY A 194 -13.23 15.61 -2.57
CA GLY A 194 -13.86 14.30 -2.50
C GLY A 194 -13.92 13.56 -3.83
N GLU A 195 -13.24 14.06 -4.86
CA GLU A 195 -13.08 13.38 -6.14
C GLU A 195 -12.04 12.26 -6.05
N VAL A 196 -12.26 11.19 -6.82
CA VAL A 196 -11.32 10.08 -6.97
C VAL A 196 -10.55 10.28 -8.28
N ARG A 197 -9.25 10.53 -8.17
CA ARG A 197 -8.38 10.93 -9.28
C ARG A 197 -7.63 9.74 -9.85
N ALA A 198 -7.36 9.80 -11.16
CA ALA A 198 -6.62 8.76 -11.88
C ALA A 198 -5.19 8.60 -11.34
N VAL A 199 -4.68 7.38 -11.36
CA VAL A 199 -3.32 7.03 -10.92
C VAL A 199 -2.59 6.23 -11.97
N ALA A 200 -1.26 6.26 -11.91
CA ALA A 200 -0.40 5.54 -12.84
C ALA A 200 -0.63 4.02 -12.79
N GLY A 201 -0.32 3.36 -13.91
CA GLY A 201 -0.24 1.90 -13.99
C GLY A 201 -1.53 1.15 -13.68
N THR A 202 -2.69 1.75 -13.95
CA THR A 202 -4.01 1.13 -13.70
C THR A 202 -4.13 -0.28 -14.31
N GLU A 203 -3.70 -0.46 -15.57
CA GLU A 203 -3.73 -1.79 -16.21
C GLU A 203 -2.81 -2.80 -15.53
N ALA A 204 -1.61 -2.38 -15.12
CA ALA A 204 -0.66 -3.25 -14.43
C ALA A 204 -1.21 -3.71 -13.08
N ARG A 205 -1.84 -2.82 -12.32
CA ARG A 205 -2.52 -3.13 -11.05
C ARG A 205 -3.65 -4.13 -11.26
N VAL A 206 -4.50 -3.92 -12.26
CA VAL A 206 -5.61 -4.83 -12.58
C VAL A 206 -5.10 -6.20 -13.01
N ARG A 207 -4.07 -6.26 -13.85
CA ARG A 207 -3.45 -7.51 -14.29
C ARG A 207 -2.88 -8.32 -13.13
N GLU A 208 -2.21 -7.66 -12.20
CA GLU A 208 -1.65 -8.31 -11.00
C GLU A 208 -2.77 -8.80 -10.07
N ALA A 209 -3.84 -8.02 -9.90
CA ALA A 209 -5.03 -8.45 -9.16
C ALA A 209 -5.67 -9.71 -9.75
N ILE A 210 -5.83 -9.76 -11.08
CA ILE A 210 -6.35 -10.94 -11.78
C ILE A 210 -5.43 -12.15 -11.58
N LYS A 211 -4.12 -11.97 -11.74
CA LYS A 211 -3.10 -13.03 -11.55
C LYS A 211 -3.16 -13.64 -10.14
N LEU A 212 -3.47 -12.83 -9.13
CA LEU A 212 -3.57 -13.24 -7.72
C LEU A 212 -4.99 -13.70 -7.32
N GLY A 213 -5.89 -13.85 -8.27
CA GLY A 213 -7.23 -14.42 -8.06
C GLY A 213 -8.24 -13.45 -7.44
N PHE A 214 -8.00 -12.14 -7.50
CA PHE A 214 -9.02 -11.16 -7.13
C PHE A 214 -10.15 -11.14 -8.15
N LYS A 215 -11.36 -10.81 -7.69
CA LYS A 215 -12.59 -10.85 -8.47
C LYS A 215 -13.06 -9.47 -8.95
N GLY A 216 -12.39 -8.40 -8.54
CA GLY A 216 -12.72 -7.06 -8.97
C GLY A 216 -11.83 -5.98 -8.37
N ALA A 217 -12.08 -4.74 -8.79
CA ALA A 217 -11.38 -3.57 -8.30
C ALA A 217 -12.34 -2.40 -8.09
N ILE A 218 -12.10 -1.61 -7.04
CA ILE A 218 -12.64 -0.25 -6.89
C ILE A 218 -11.52 0.71 -7.26
N LEU A 219 -11.74 1.52 -8.30
CA LEU A 219 -10.68 2.31 -8.92
C LEU A 219 -11.21 3.66 -9.44
N PRO A 220 -10.35 4.62 -9.80
CA PRO A 220 -10.79 5.89 -10.35
C PRO A 220 -11.56 5.69 -11.66
N ARG A 221 -12.52 6.58 -11.94
CA ARG A 221 -13.15 6.61 -13.26
C ARG A 221 -12.11 7.00 -14.32
N GLY A 222 -11.95 6.16 -15.33
CA GLY A 222 -11.01 6.34 -16.43
C GLY A 222 -11.44 5.61 -17.69
N ASP A 223 -10.53 5.55 -18.67
CA ASP A 223 -10.78 4.92 -19.98
C ASP A 223 -11.02 3.41 -19.89
N LYS A 224 -11.41 2.79 -21.02
CA LYS A 224 -11.69 1.36 -21.11
C LYS A 224 -10.47 0.53 -20.72
N ILE A 225 -10.49 -0.02 -19.51
CA ILE A 225 -9.48 -0.97 -19.04
C ILE A 225 -9.84 -2.36 -19.55
N SER A 226 -8.90 -3.01 -20.23
CA SER A 226 -9.05 -4.42 -20.60
C SER A 226 -9.13 -5.27 -19.33
N SER A 227 -10.28 -5.90 -19.11
CA SER A 227 -10.53 -6.82 -18.00
C SER A 227 -11.16 -8.10 -18.52
N THR A 228 -10.99 -9.19 -17.79
CA THR A 228 -11.66 -10.46 -18.09
C THR A 228 -13.14 -10.35 -17.70
N ALA A 229 -14.02 -11.10 -18.37
CA ALA A 229 -15.46 -11.11 -18.06
C ALA A 229 -15.77 -11.44 -16.59
N THR A 230 -14.86 -12.12 -15.90
CA THR A 230 -14.97 -12.51 -14.49
C THR A 230 -14.48 -11.45 -13.50
N PHE A 231 -13.72 -10.44 -13.95
CA PHE A 231 -13.15 -9.41 -13.09
C PHE A 231 -14.00 -8.14 -13.12
N LYS A 232 -14.73 -7.85 -12.03
CA LYS A 232 -15.66 -6.71 -11.96
C LYS A 232 -14.94 -5.41 -11.62
N LEU A 233 -14.83 -4.51 -12.58
CA LEU A 233 -14.36 -3.13 -12.36
C LEU A 233 -15.52 -2.28 -11.80
N ARG A 234 -15.25 -1.54 -10.72
CA ARG A 234 -16.16 -0.54 -10.13
C ARG A 234 -15.49 0.83 -10.16
N PRO A 235 -15.63 1.59 -11.26
CA PRO A 235 -15.08 2.93 -11.36
C PRO A 235 -15.82 3.89 -10.43
N ALA A 236 -15.08 4.70 -9.68
CA ALA A 236 -15.60 5.73 -8.81
C ALA A 236 -15.09 7.11 -9.28
N ALA A 237 -15.99 8.07 -9.44
CA ALA A 237 -15.60 9.46 -9.73
C ALA A 237 -15.49 10.28 -8.43
N ARG A 238 -16.25 9.89 -7.40
CA ARG A 238 -16.25 10.51 -6.08
C ARG A 238 -16.17 9.47 -4.97
N LEU A 239 -15.76 9.93 -3.78
CA LEU A 239 -15.69 9.10 -2.58
C LEU A 239 -17.03 8.40 -2.30
N GLY A 240 -18.16 9.09 -2.48
CA GLY A 240 -19.49 8.49 -2.31
C GLY A 240 -19.75 7.29 -3.24
N ASP A 241 -19.31 7.36 -4.49
CA ASP A 241 -19.42 6.24 -5.44
C ASP A 241 -18.60 5.04 -4.95
N ALA A 242 -17.39 5.30 -4.45
CA ALA A 242 -16.50 4.26 -3.92
C ALA A 242 -17.07 3.61 -2.66
N ILE A 243 -17.68 4.40 -1.76
CA ILE A 243 -18.37 3.88 -0.57
C ILE A 243 -19.52 2.97 -0.98
N THR A 244 -20.34 3.40 -1.93
CA THR A 244 -21.47 2.61 -2.46
C THR A 244 -20.95 1.31 -3.10
N ALA A 245 -19.90 1.39 -3.92
CA ALA A 245 -19.24 0.26 -4.55
C ALA A 245 -18.64 -0.74 -3.53
N ALA A 246 -18.20 -0.24 -2.38
CA ALA A 246 -17.57 -1.02 -1.32
C ALA A 246 -18.59 -1.76 -0.45
N PHE A 247 -19.70 -1.10 -0.10
CA PHE A 247 -20.62 -1.57 0.95
C PHE A 247 -22.05 -1.86 0.49
N ASP A 248 -22.52 -1.25 -0.59
CA ASP A 248 -23.95 -1.26 -0.95
C ASP A 248 -24.21 -1.96 -2.31
N GLY A 249 -23.16 -2.27 -3.06
CA GLY A 249 -23.23 -2.94 -4.36
C GLY A 249 -22.97 -4.45 -4.30
N GLY A 250 -23.98 -5.19 -3.82
CA GLY A 250 -24.14 -6.64 -4.02
C GLY A 250 -24.58 -6.96 -5.44
#